data_AF-A0A6A5B5F3-F1
#
_entry.id   AF-A0A6A5B5F3-F1
#
_cell.length_a   1.000
_cell.length_b   1.000
_cell.length_c   1.000
_cell.angle_alpha   90.00
_cell.angle_beta   90.00
_cell.angle_gamma   90.00
#
_symmetry.space_group_name_H-M   'P 1'
#
loop_
_entity.id
_entity.type
_entity.pdbx_description
1 polymer ?
#
loop_
_entity_poly.entity_id
_entity_poly.type
_entity_poly.pdbx_seq_one_letter_code
_entity_poly.pdbx_strand_id
1 'polypeptide(L)'
;MQRERLSVPLPDCFRCHVTAKVGQPLGKSRTSVGKPTELTVATDTTFGVVSALVVDTATTAIANYHADASNAKLVWDPEGPKEVYVKVAANTTQDKYVKLTLLNYNDVLRQVWDNASKVRNAQASFTLLLFIYVGKS
;
A
#
# COMPACT_ATOMS: atom_id res chain seq x y z
N MET A 1 -6.68 -36.69 -7.17
CA MET A 1 -6.26 -36.17 -5.86
C MET A 1 -6.32 -34.65 -5.88
N GLN A 2 -7.36 -34.05 -5.32
CA GLN A 2 -7.34 -32.63 -4.98
C GLN A 2 -6.23 -32.45 -3.94
N ARG A 3 -5.16 -31.73 -4.27
CA ARG A 3 -4.27 -31.21 -3.23
C ARG A 3 -5.13 -30.28 -2.40
N GLU A 4 -5.46 -30.67 -1.16
CA GLU A 4 -5.92 -29.73 -0.15
C GLU A 4 -4.92 -28.58 -0.16
N ARG A 5 -5.35 -27.39 -0.61
CA ARG A 5 -4.54 -26.20 -0.47
C ARG A 5 -4.47 -25.95 1.02
N LEU A 6 -3.35 -26.34 1.64
CA LEU A 6 -3.00 -25.95 2.99
C LEU A 6 -3.20 -24.44 3.09
N SER A 7 -4.21 -24.02 3.84
CA SER A 7 -4.43 -22.61 4.16
C SER A 7 -3.20 -22.14 4.92
N VAL A 8 -2.39 -21.29 4.29
CA VAL A 8 -1.22 -20.73 4.95
C VAL A 8 -1.71 -19.74 6.00
N PRO A 9 -1.29 -19.85 7.27
CA PRO A 9 -1.69 -18.91 8.30
C PRO A 9 -1.26 -17.50 7.92
N LEU A 10 -2.05 -16.49 8.31
CA LEU A 10 -1.59 -15.11 8.26
C LEU A 10 -0.33 -14.98 9.13
N PRO A 11 0.68 -14.18 8.72
CA PRO A 11 1.80 -13.87 9.58
C PRO A 11 1.32 -12.97 10.74
N ASP A 12 2.05 -12.94 11.85
CA ASP A 12 1.75 -12.02 12.96
C ASP A 12 1.92 -10.56 12.54
N CYS A 13 2.89 -10.31 11.64
CA CYS A 13 3.17 -9.00 11.08
C CYS A 13 3.36 -9.06 9.56
N PHE A 14 2.90 -8.01 8.88
CA PHE A 14 3.24 -7.74 7.49
C PHE A 14 4.39 -6.75 7.40
N ARG A 15 5.37 -7.07 6.55
CA ARG A 15 6.23 -6.04 5.96
C ARG A 15 5.39 -5.29 4.93
N CYS A 16 5.40 -3.97 5.01
CA CYS A 16 4.63 -3.08 4.15
C CYS A 16 5.57 -2.09 3.46
N HIS A 17 5.28 -1.78 2.19
CA HIS A 17 5.85 -0.64 1.49
C HIS A 17 4.76 0.39 1.25
N VAL A 18 4.98 1.60 1.75
CA VAL A 18 4.13 2.75 1.47
C VAL A 18 4.74 3.56 0.34
N THR A 19 3.95 3.82 -0.69
CA THR A 19 4.36 4.63 -1.85
C THR A 19 3.36 5.76 -2.07
N ALA A 20 3.83 7.01 -1.99
CA ALA A 20 3.08 8.16 -2.48
C ALA A 20 3.22 8.27 -4.01
N LYS A 21 2.10 8.31 -4.72
CA LYS A 21 1.99 8.35 -6.19
C LYS A 21 1.46 9.71 -6.64
N VAL A 22 2.08 10.28 -7.67
CA VAL A 22 1.70 11.61 -8.16
C VAL A 22 0.60 11.51 -9.23
N GLY A 23 -0.56 12.10 -8.95
CA GLY A 23 -1.69 12.15 -9.86
C GLY A 23 -2.96 11.54 -9.26
N GLN A 24 -3.86 11.07 -10.12
CA GLN A 24 -5.15 10.55 -9.70
C GLN A 24 -5.09 9.07 -9.29
N PRO A 25 -5.85 8.66 -8.26
CA PRO A 25 -6.04 7.25 -7.92
C PRO A 25 -6.49 6.43 -9.12
N LEU A 26 -5.98 5.20 -9.24
CA LEU A 26 -6.32 4.24 -10.31
C LEU A 26 -6.04 4.71 -11.76
N GLY A 27 -5.57 5.94 -11.95
CA GLY A 27 -5.11 6.45 -13.23
C GLY A 27 -3.72 5.96 -13.61
N LYS A 28 -3.19 6.43 -14.74
CA LYS A 28 -1.79 6.16 -15.13
C LYS A 28 -0.84 7.05 -14.31
N SER A 29 -0.45 6.61 -13.11
CA SER A 29 0.58 7.31 -12.32
C SER A 29 1.95 6.66 -12.53
N ARG A 30 2.78 7.29 -13.37
CA ARG A 30 4.15 6.81 -13.62
C ARG A 30 5.17 7.33 -12.60
N THR A 31 4.85 8.38 -11.86
CA THR A 31 5.77 9.03 -10.93
C THR A 31 5.41 8.67 -9.49
N SER A 32 6.42 8.30 -8.71
CA SER A 32 6.33 8.14 -7.26
C SER A 32 7.12 9.25 -6.58
N VAL A 33 6.71 9.62 -5.37
CA VAL A 33 7.46 10.51 -4.48
C VAL A 33 8.56 9.69 -3.82
N GLY A 34 9.81 9.92 -4.23
CA GLY A 34 10.95 9.19 -3.69
C GLY A 34 10.86 7.67 -3.84
N LYS A 35 11.60 6.96 -2.98
CA LYS A 35 11.55 5.49 -2.88
C LYS A 35 10.42 5.08 -1.91
N PRO A 36 9.83 3.88 -2.07
CA PRO A 36 8.89 3.35 -1.09
C PRO A 36 9.51 3.31 0.31
N THR A 37 8.73 3.65 1.32
CA THR A 37 9.14 3.55 2.73
C THR A 37 8.67 2.21 3.28
N GLU A 38 9.57 1.48 3.92
CA GLU A 38 9.24 0.20 4.58
C GLU A 38 8.73 0.45 6.00
N LEU A 39 7.71 -0.28 6.40
CA LEU A 39 7.21 -0.36 7.77
C LEU A 39 6.72 -1.77 8.07
N THR A 40 6.57 -2.10 9.36
CA THR A 40 6.01 -3.37 9.81
C THR A 40 4.68 -3.10 10.52
N VAL A 41 3.63 -3.83 10.15
CA VAL A 41 2.28 -3.69 10.75
C VAL A 41 1.85 -5.04 11.29
N ALA A 42 1.38 -5.08 12.55
CA ALA A 42 0.78 -6.28 13.11
C ALA A 42 -0.57 -6.59 12.41
N THR A 43 -0.86 -7.85 12.15
CA THR A 43 -2.04 -8.28 11.38
C THR A 43 -3.36 -7.95 12.07
N ASP A 44 -3.37 -7.79 13.38
CA ASP A 44 -4.52 -7.37 14.19
C ASP A 44 -4.70 -5.84 14.27
N THR A 45 -3.82 -5.07 13.63
CA THR A 45 -3.91 -3.61 13.59
C THR A 45 -5.17 -3.16 12.86
N THR A 46 -5.90 -2.23 13.45
CA THR A 46 -7.15 -1.72 12.86
C THR A 46 -6.89 -0.87 11.61
N PHE A 47 -7.88 -0.82 10.70
CA PHE A 47 -7.82 0.01 9.50
C PHE A 47 -7.49 1.48 9.81
N GLY A 48 -8.08 2.06 10.87
CA GLY A 48 -7.85 3.45 11.26
C GLY A 48 -6.38 3.74 11.57
N VAL A 49 -5.73 2.84 12.34
CA VAL A 49 -4.31 2.95 12.67
C VAL A 49 -3.44 2.78 11.43
N VAL A 50 -3.73 1.81 10.57
CA VAL A 50 -2.98 1.63 9.31
C VAL A 50 -3.12 2.82 8.38
N SER A 51 -4.33 3.38 8.28
CA SER A 51 -4.57 4.58 7.48
C SER A 51 -3.74 5.76 7.99
N ALA A 52 -3.73 6.00 9.31
CA ALA A 52 -2.92 7.05 9.91
C ALA A 52 -1.42 6.84 9.65
N LEU A 53 -0.89 5.63 9.88
CA LEU A 53 0.51 5.30 9.63
C LEU A 53 0.92 5.54 8.16
N VAL A 54 0.05 5.19 7.22
CA VAL A 54 0.28 5.44 5.79
C VAL A 54 0.33 6.94 5.48
N VAL A 55 -0.57 7.73 6.07
CA VAL A 55 -0.61 9.19 5.90
C VAL A 55 0.64 9.85 6.51
N ASP A 56 1.06 9.46 7.71
CA ASP A 56 2.26 10.00 8.36
C ASP A 56 3.53 9.68 7.56
N THR A 57 3.62 8.43 7.08
CA THR A 57 4.73 7.97 6.24
C THR A 57 4.79 8.77 4.93
N ALA A 58 3.65 8.95 4.28
CA ALA A 58 3.56 9.71 3.04
C ALA A 58 3.86 11.19 3.24
N THR A 59 3.39 11.79 4.34
CA THR A 59 3.68 13.18 4.71
C THR A 59 5.17 13.41 4.85
N THR A 60 5.87 12.50 5.54
CA THR A 60 7.33 12.56 5.67
C THR A 60 8.03 12.41 4.31
N ALA A 61 7.59 11.47 3.47
CA ALA A 61 8.17 11.28 2.13
C ALA A 61 7.97 12.51 1.23
N ILE A 62 6.81 13.16 1.30
CA ILE A 62 6.48 14.36 0.52
C ILE A 62 7.28 15.56 1.03
N ALA A 63 7.40 15.75 2.34
CA ALA A 63 8.24 16.81 2.92
C ALA A 63 9.71 16.67 2.46
N ASN A 64 10.26 15.44 2.50
CA ASN A 64 11.61 15.16 2.02
C ASN A 64 11.74 15.42 0.51
N TYR A 65 10.72 15.09 -0.28
CA TYR A 65 10.69 15.37 -1.72
C TYR A 65 10.69 16.87 -2.00
N HIS A 66 9.95 17.66 -1.23
CA HIS A 66 9.91 19.13 -1.36
C HIS A 66 11.18 19.84 -0.87
N ALA A 67 12.02 19.18 -0.07
CA ALA A 67 13.30 19.75 0.36
C ALA A 67 14.30 19.92 -0.80
N ASP A 68 14.13 19.17 -1.88
CA ASP A 68 14.93 19.32 -3.10
C ASP A 68 14.22 20.29 -4.06
N ALA A 69 14.86 21.44 -4.32
CA ALA A 69 14.34 22.51 -5.16
C ALA A 69 14.17 22.13 -6.64
N SER A 70 14.76 21.03 -7.11
CA SER A 70 14.58 20.53 -8.48
C SER A 70 13.25 19.79 -8.69
N ASN A 71 12.59 19.41 -7.59
CA ASN A 71 11.35 18.65 -7.64
C ASN A 71 10.13 19.52 -7.93
N ALA A 72 9.14 18.93 -8.60
CA ALA A 72 7.86 19.58 -8.82
C ALA A 72 7.12 19.77 -7.48
N LYS A 73 6.45 20.91 -7.32
CA LYS A 73 5.55 21.12 -6.18
C LYS A 73 4.36 20.18 -6.27
N LEU A 74 3.99 19.62 -5.12
CA LEU A 74 2.87 18.70 -4.99
C LEU A 74 1.85 19.28 -4.02
N VAL A 75 0.57 19.02 -4.26
CA VAL A 75 -0.53 19.46 -3.39
C VAL A 75 -0.80 18.34 -2.40
N TRP A 76 -0.32 18.53 -1.17
CA TRP A 76 -0.52 17.61 -0.06
C TRP A 76 -1.12 18.33 1.13
N ASP A 77 -2.27 17.85 1.56
CA ASP A 77 -2.94 18.26 2.79
C ASP A 77 -3.09 17.00 3.65
N PRO A 78 -2.28 16.79 4.71
CA PRO A 78 -2.35 15.58 5.52
C PRO A 78 -3.66 15.43 6.29
N GLU A 79 -4.35 16.53 6.61
CA GLU A 79 -5.58 16.55 7.41
C GLU A 79 -6.83 16.25 6.57
N GLY A 80 -6.80 16.57 5.28
CA GLY A 80 -7.89 16.26 4.36
C GLY A 80 -8.08 14.75 4.15
N PRO A 81 -9.24 14.31 3.63
CA PRO A 81 -9.51 12.88 3.43
C PRO A 81 -8.46 12.21 2.55
N LYS A 82 -8.02 11.02 2.97
CA LYS A 82 -7.03 10.22 2.25
C LYS A 82 -7.54 8.81 1.99
N GLU A 83 -7.24 8.34 0.80
CA GLU A 83 -7.60 7.00 0.35
C GLU A 83 -6.33 6.17 0.23
N VAL A 84 -6.32 5.04 0.92
CA VAL A 84 -5.25 4.06 0.85
C VAL A 84 -5.66 2.95 -0.11
N TYR A 85 -4.76 2.59 -1.02
CA TYR A 85 -4.96 1.55 -2.01
C TYR A 85 -3.94 0.44 -1.81
N VAL A 86 -4.32 -0.80 -2.12
CA VAL A 86 -3.42 -1.96 -2.05
C VAL A 86 -3.33 -2.67 -3.39
N LYS A 87 -2.12 -3.16 -3.71
CA LYS A 87 -1.91 -4.06 -4.85
C LYS A 87 -2.20 -5.50 -4.43
N VAL A 88 -3.27 -6.07 -4.96
CA VAL A 88 -3.79 -7.39 -4.52
C VAL A 88 -3.02 -8.61 -5.04
N ALA A 89 -2.22 -8.47 -6.10
CA ALA A 89 -1.38 -9.53 -6.65
C ALA A 89 -0.19 -8.95 -7.44
N ALA A 90 0.85 -9.75 -7.67
CA ALA A 90 2.10 -9.31 -8.31
C ALA A 90 1.91 -8.63 -9.67
N ASN A 91 1.00 -9.14 -10.50
CA ASN A 91 0.76 -8.65 -11.87
C ASN A 91 -0.45 -7.70 -11.97
N THR A 92 -1.03 -7.29 -10.84
CA THR A 92 -2.16 -6.34 -10.84
C THR A 92 -1.71 -4.98 -11.38
N THR A 93 -2.42 -4.48 -12.39
CA THR A 93 -2.24 -3.14 -12.93
C THR A 93 -2.87 -2.08 -12.01
N GLN A 94 -2.38 -0.84 -12.06
CA GLN A 94 -2.76 0.20 -11.09
C GLN A 94 -4.27 0.52 -11.09
N ASP A 95 -4.92 0.45 -12.26
CA ASP A 95 -6.37 0.61 -12.44
C ASP A 95 -7.19 -0.45 -11.69
N LYS A 96 -6.55 -1.51 -11.19
CA LYS A 96 -7.17 -2.62 -10.46
C LYS A 96 -6.71 -2.69 -9.00
N TYR A 97 -6.08 -1.64 -8.48
CA TYR A 97 -5.79 -1.58 -7.04
C TYR A 97 -7.09 -1.42 -6.26
N VAL A 98 -7.12 -1.99 -5.06
CA VAL A 98 -8.33 -1.96 -4.23
C VAL A 98 -8.18 -0.85 -3.20
N LYS A 99 -9.20 0.02 -3.10
CA LYS A 99 -9.33 0.99 -2.02
C LYS A 99 -9.61 0.25 -0.71
N LEU A 100 -8.77 0.49 0.29
CA LEU A 100 -8.99 0.00 1.64
C LEU A 100 -10.03 0.87 2.36
N THR A 101 -10.88 0.20 3.11
CA THR A 101 -11.96 0.80 3.90
C THR A 101 -12.07 0.03 5.21
N LEU A 102 -12.75 0.61 6.20
CA LEU A 102 -13.04 -0.08 7.45
C LEU A 102 -13.74 -1.43 7.23
N LEU A 103 -14.60 -1.52 6.21
CA LEU A 103 -15.44 -2.69 5.96
C LEU A 103 -14.71 -3.85 5.28
N ASN A 104 -13.71 -3.56 4.44
CA ASN A 104 -13.04 -4.58 3.62
C ASN A 104 -11.59 -4.87 4.04
N TYR A 105 -11.05 -4.15 5.01
CA TYR A 105 -9.62 -4.18 5.32
C TYR A 105 -9.09 -5.59 5.60
N ASN A 106 -9.71 -6.31 6.54
CA ASN A 106 -9.27 -7.65 6.94
C ASN A 106 -9.43 -8.67 5.80
N ASP A 107 -10.55 -8.63 5.09
CA ASP A 107 -10.82 -9.52 3.96
C ASP A 107 -9.80 -9.30 2.83
N VAL A 108 -9.48 -8.05 2.53
CA VAL A 108 -8.50 -7.69 1.51
C VAL A 108 -7.10 -8.13 1.94
N LEU A 109 -6.69 -7.90 3.19
CA LEU A 109 -5.40 -8.39 3.69
C LEU A 109 -5.26 -9.91 3.53
N ARG A 110 -6.29 -10.65 3.92
CA ARG A 110 -6.33 -12.10 3.77
C ARG A 110 -6.26 -12.49 2.29
N GLN A 111 -7.00 -11.81 1.43
CA GLN A 111 -6.97 -12.05 -0.02
C GLN A 111 -5.57 -11.82 -0.62
N VAL A 112 -4.88 -10.73 -0.25
CA VAL A 112 -3.54 -10.44 -0.78
C VAL A 112 -2.55 -11.52 -0.31
N TRP A 113 -2.64 -11.94 0.96
CA TRP A 113 -1.81 -13.02 1.50
C TRP A 113 -2.06 -14.36 0.78
N ASP A 114 -3.33 -14.71 0.58
CA ASP A 114 -3.72 -15.93 -0.13
C ASP A 114 -3.29 -15.88 -1.60
N ASN A 115 -3.30 -14.70 -2.23
CA ASN A 115 -2.76 -14.52 -3.58
C ASN A 115 -1.25 -14.74 -3.64
N ALA A 116 -0.48 -14.32 -2.63
CA ALA A 116 0.94 -14.58 -2.55
C ALA A 116 1.23 -16.09 -2.43
N SER A 117 0.40 -16.86 -1.71
CA SER A 117 0.57 -18.32 -1.57
C SER A 117 0.52 -19.08 -2.91
N LYS A 118 -0.12 -18.52 -3.93
CA LYS A 118 -0.29 -19.14 -5.25
C LYS A 118 1.02 -19.19 -6.04
N VAL A 119 2.02 -18.40 -5.64
CA VAL A 119 3.35 -18.38 -6.25
C VAL A 119 4.34 -19.03 -5.29
N ARG A 120 5.08 -20.03 -5.79
CA ARG A 120 6.05 -20.78 -4.98
C ARG A 120 7.02 -19.83 -4.28
N ASN A 121 7.15 -19.96 -2.96
CA ASN A 121 8.03 -19.19 -2.09
C ASN A 121 7.73 -17.67 -2.01
N ALA A 122 6.68 -17.15 -2.65
CA ALA A 122 6.42 -15.71 -2.66
C ALA A 122 5.97 -15.17 -1.29
N GLN A 123 5.43 -16.02 -0.42
CA GLN A 123 5.09 -15.62 0.95
C GLN A 123 6.31 -15.37 1.84
N ALA A 124 7.44 -16.05 1.60
CA ALA A 124 8.66 -15.88 2.40
C ALA A 124 9.31 -14.50 2.20
N SER A 125 9.06 -13.87 1.05
CA SER A 125 9.53 -12.52 0.71
C SER A 125 8.37 -11.54 0.46
N PHE A 126 7.16 -11.89 0.91
CA PHE A 126 5.97 -11.09 0.65
C PHE A 126 6.08 -9.73 1.33
N THR A 127 5.67 -8.70 0.60
CA THR A 127 5.57 -7.33 1.10
C THR A 127 4.23 -6.76 0.66
N LEU A 128 3.46 -6.26 1.62
CA LEU A 128 2.19 -5.60 1.36
C LEU A 128 2.45 -4.23 0.73
N LEU A 129 1.96 -4.01 -0.48
CA LEU A 129 2.21 -2.76 -1.20
C LEU A 129 1.02 -1.82 -1.04
N LEU A 130 1.23 -0.74 -0.31
CA LEU A 130 0.25 0.30 0.01
C LEU A 130 0.57 1.58 -0.78
N PHE A 131 -0.48 2.21 -1.31
CA PHE A 131 -0.39 3.37 -2.18
C PHE A 131 -1.33 4.46 -1.70
N ILE A 132 -0.83 5.68 -1.74
CA ILE A 132 -1.61 6.91 -1.50
C ILE A 132 -1.29 7.90 -2.61
N TYR A 133 -2.23 8.76 -2.94
CA TYR A 133 -2.11 9.66 -4.08
C TYR A 133 -1.98 11.10 -3.64
N VAL A 134 -1.12 11.84 -4.34
CA VAL A 134 -0.86 13.26 -4.11
C VAL A 134 -1.08 14.03 -5.42
N GLY A 135 -1.75 15.18 -5.30
CA GLY A 135 -2.05 16.04 -6.43
C GLY A 135 -0.80 16.73 -6.98
N LYS A 136 -0.83 17.05 -8.27
CA LYS A 136 0.09 18.04 -8.83
C LYS A 136 -0.45 19.44 -8.53
N SER A 137 0.45 20.40 -8.27
CA SER A 137 0.10 21.82 -8.25
C SER A 137 -0.35 22.29 -9.61
#